data_AF-A0A9E3SGF4-F1
#
_entry.id   AF-A0A9E3SGF4-F1
#
_cell.length_a   1.000
_cell.length_b   1.000
_cell.length_c   1.000
_cell.angle_alpha   90.00
_cell.angle_beta   90.00
_cell.angle_gamma   90.00
#
_symmetry.space_group_name_H-M   'P 1'
#
loop_
_entity.id
_entity.type
_entity.pdbx_description
1 polymer ?
#
loop_
_entity_poly.entity_id
_entity_poly.type
_entity_poly.pdbx_seq_one_letter_code
_entity_poly.pdbx_strand_id
1 'polypeptide(L)'
;LLARLPDNGGFTFWLARFRAAQCLGGNAVNAEVESISSLFAGSAEYAGRARSTAQFVGDLFNAFLRRGGDLAGVQFWINQIASGARTRESVRQAFVASPEFQSRVAAIIGQGCLP
;
A
#
# COMPACT_ATOMS: atom_id res chain seq x y z
N LEU A 1 0.03 4.13 -5.83
CA LEU A 1 -1.44 4.20 -5.97
C LEU A 1 -1.88 5.22 -7.03
N LEU A 2 -1.65 6.52 -6.83
CA LEU A 2 -2.17 7.56 -7.73
C LEU A 2 -1.40 7.74 -9.05
N ALA A 3 -0.31 7.00 -9.28
CA ALA A 3 0.56 7.08 -10.46
C ALA A 3 1.01 8.51 -10.83
N ARG A 4 1.23 9.35 -9.82
CA ARG A 4 1.84 10.68 -9.93
C ARG A 4 2.80 10.89 -8.77
N LEU A 5 3.67 11.89 -8.90
CA LEU A 5 4.48 12.36 -7.79
C LEU A 5 3.60 13.07 -6.74
N PRO A 6 3.95 12.95 -5.45
CA PRO A 6 3.31 13.76 -4.42
C PRO A 6 3.65 15.24 -4.62
N ASP A 7 2.75 16.13 -4.23
CA ASP A 7 3.08 17.55 -4.07
C ASP A 7 4.01 17.75 -2.86
N ASN A 8 4.65 18.91 -2.78
CA ASN A 8 5.66 19.17 -1.75
C ASN A 8 5.07 19.14 -0.33
N GLY A 9 3.84 19.63 -0.15
CA GLY A 9 3.17 19.65 1.15
C GLY A 9 2.78 18.25 1.60
N GLY A 10 2.12 17.49 0.73
CA GLY A 10 1.73 16.10 1.00
C GLY A 10 2.94 15.20 1.24
N PHE A 11 4.01 15.34 0.45
CA PHE A 11 5.26 14.60 0.67
C PHE A 11 5.84 14.87 2.05
N THR A 12 5.98 16.15 2.43
CA THR A 12 6.53 16.56 3.72
C THR A 12 5.69 16.05 4.89
N PHE A 13 4.36 16.16 4.78
CA PHE A 13 3.42 15.69 5.79
C PHE A 13 3.56 14.18 6.06
N TRP A 14 3.49 13.36 5.01
CA TRP A 14 3.58 11.91 5.17
C TRP A 14 4.99 11.46 5.57
N LEU A 15 6.03 12.10 5.05
CA LEU A 15 7.41 11.80 5.44
C LEU A 15 7.61 12.00 6.95
N ALA A 16 7.14 13.10 7.52
CA ALA A 16 7.23 13.36 8.95
C ALA A 16 6.52 12.28 9.79
N ARG A 17 5.32 11.85 9.38
CA ARG A 17 4.59 10.77 10.06
C ARG A 17 5.33 9.43 10.00
N PHE A 18 5.86 9.06 8.83
CA PHE A 18 6.60 7.82 8.68
C PHE A 18 7.92 7.82 9.46
N ARG A 19 8.61 8.96 9.54
CA ARG A 19 9.80 9.13 10.39
C ARG A 19 9.47 8.94 11.87
N ALA A 20 8.42 9.59 12.37
CA ALA A 20 7.97 9.39 13.74
C ALA A 20 7.57 7.93 14.01
N ALA A 21 6.83 7.31 13.09
CA ALA A 21 6.41 5.91 13.20
C ALA A 21 7.58 4.92 13.20
N GLN A 22 8.64 5.18 12.42
CA GLN A 22 9.84 4.35 12.39
C GLN A 22 10.48 4.25 13.78
N CYS A 23 10.45 5.33 14.56
CA CYS A 23 10.98 5.38 15.92
C CYS A 23 10.09 4.66 16.96
N LEU A 24 8.84 4.37 16.61
CA LEU A 24 7.88 3.64 17.45
C LEU A 24 7.75 2.15 17.07
N GLY A 25 8.35 1.74 15.95
CA GLY A 25 8.44 0.34 15.51
C GLY A 25 7.37 -0.09 14.49
N GLY A 26 7.37 -1.40 14.19
CA GLY A 26 6.62 -2.01 13.08
C GLY A 26 5.13 -1.70 13.07
N ASN A 27 4.50 -1.73 14.23
CA ASN A 27 3.07 -1.49 14.37
C ASN A 27 2.70 -0.05 14.00
N ALA A 28 3.51 0.93 14.41
CA ALA A 28 3.28 2.33 14.06
C ALA A 28 3.48 2.58 12.57
N VAL A 29 4.52 1.98 11.97
CA VAL A 29 4.74 2.06 10.52
C VAL A 29 3.56 1.46 9.76
N ASN A 30 3.09 0.27 10.16
CA ASN A 30 1.92 -0.37 9.56
C ASN A 30 0.66 0.50 9.71
N ALA A 31 0.45 1.15 10.85
CA ALA A 31 -0.69 2.06 11.04
C ALA A 31 -0.63 3.26 10.08
N GLU A 32 0.55 3.82 9.83
CA GLU A 32 0.73 4.89 8.85
C GLU A 32 0.50 4.41 7.41
N VAL A 33 0.98 3.21 7.07
CA VAL A 33 0.70 2.56 5.77
C VAL A 33 -0.80 2.36 5.56
N GLU A 34 -1.51 1.87 6.57
CA GLU A 34 -2.96 1.68 6.54
C GLU A 34 -3.68 3.02 6.33
N SER A 35 -3.31 4.05 7.10
CA SER A 35 -3.89 5.39 7.01
C SER A 35 -3.71 6.00 5.61
N ILE A 36 -2.48 6.08 5.11
CA ILE A 36 -2.20 6.74 3.83
C ILE A 36 -2.80 5.98 2.64
N SER A 37 -2.73 4.64 2.65
CA SER A 37 -3.18 3.85 1.52
C SER A 37 -4.69 3.72 1.45
N SER A 38 -5.39 3.66 2.60
CA SER A 38 -6.84 3.74 2.65
C SER A 38 -7.34 5.11 2.19
N LEU A 39 -6.72 6.21 2.67
CA LEU A 39 -7.05 7.57 2.23
C LEU A 39 -6.94 7.73 0.71
N PHE A 40 -5.83 7.29 0.11
CA PHE A 40 -5.65 7.41 -1.33
C PHE A 40 -6.56 6.47 -2.12
N ALA A 41 -6.76 5.23 -1.68
CA ALA A 41 -7.64 4.28 -2.36
C ALA A 41 -9.11 4.70 -2.32
N GLY A 42 -9.54 5.38 -1.25
CA GLY A 42 -10.89 5.93 -1.10
C GLY A 42 -11.09 7.33 -1.67
N SER A 43 -10.05 7.96 -2.23
CA SER A 43 -10.14 9.32 -2.73
C SER A 43 -10.91 9.42 -4.05
N ALA A 44 -11.57 10.56 -4.29
CA ALA A 44 -12.20 10.87 -5.58
C ALA A 44 -11.20 10.80 -6.74
N GLU A 45 -9.94 11.13 -6.49
CA GLU A 45 -8.86 11.03 -7.46
C GLU A 45 -8.64 9.57 -7.91
N TYR A 46 -8.57 8.63 -6.96
CA TYR A 46 -8.39 7.22 -7.31
C TYR A 46 -9.65 6.63 -7.95
N ALA A 47 -10.84 7.02 -7.47
CA ALA A 47 -12.12 6.62 -8.07
C ALA A 47 -12.23 7.08 -9.53
N GLY A 48 -11.81 8.31 -9.84
CA GLY A 48 -11.79 8.88 -11.19
C GLY A 48 -10.91 8.14 -12.20
N ARG A 49 -9.97 7.30 -11.73
CA ARG A 49 -9.15 6.43 -12.60
C ARG A 49 -9.91 5.22 -13.15
N ALA A 50 -11.11 4.93 -12.64
CA ALA A 50 -11.97 3.84 -13.08
C ALA A 50 -11.24 2.48 -13.25
N ARG A 51 -10.41 2.11 -12.28
CA ARG A 51 -9.54 0.93 -12.40
C ARG A 51 -10.35 -0.37 -12.48
N SER A 52 -10.03 -1.21 -13.46
CA SER A 52 -10.48 -2.60 -13.50
C SER A 52 -9.90 -3.39 -12.31
N THR A 53 -10.42 -4.59 -12.03
CA THR A 53 -9.88 -5.44 -10.96
C THR A 53 -8.41 -5.78 -11.17
N ALA A 54 -8.01 -6.13 -12.40
CA ALA A 54 -6.63 -6.43 -12.74
C ALA A 54 -5.71 -5.21 -12.55
N GLN A 55 -6.17 -4.04 -12.99
CA GLN A 55 -5.48 -2.76 -12.83
C GLN A 55 -5.32 -2.36 -11.35
N PHE A 56 -6.37 -2.56 -10.54
CA PHE A 56 -6.33 -2.34 -9.10
C PHE A 56 -5.28 -3.25 -8.43
N VAL A 57 -5.30 -4.55 -8.72
CA VAL A 57 -4.30 -5.50 -8.21
C VAL A 57 -2.88 -5.10 -8.63
N GLY A 58 -2.69 -4.70 -9.87
CA GLY A 58 -1.41 -4.18 -10.35
C GLY A 58 -0.94 -2.92 -9.61
N ASP A 59 -1.86 -2.01 -9.27
CA ASP A 59 -1.54 -0.83 -8.46
C ASP A 59 -1.08 -1.21 -7.05
N LEU A 60 -1.65 -2.26 -6.44
CA LEU A 60 -1.23 -2.76 -5.12
C LEU A 60 0.17 -3.38 -5.16
N PHE A 61 0.47 -4.23 -6.14
CA PHE A 61 1.80 -4.80 -6.32
C PHE A 61 2.87 -3.72 -6.42
N ASN A 62 2.63 -2.69 -7.22
CA ASN A 62 3.58 -1.57 -7.34
C ASN A 62 3.66 -0.73 -6.07
N ALA A 63 2.53 -0.42 -5.44
CA ALA A 63 2.48 0.47 -4.28
C ALA A 63 3.12 -0.15 -3.02
N PHE A 64 2.84 -1.42 -2.73
CA PHE A 64 3.30 -2.08 -1.50
C PHE A 64 4.59 -2.87 -1.74
N LEU A 65 4.67 -3.62 -2.83
CA LEU A 65 5.74 -4.58 -3.06
C LEU A 65 6.84 -4.06 -4.00
N ARG A 66 6.69 -2.86 -4.57
CA ARG A 66 7.65 -2.22 -5.48
C ARG A 66 8.08 -3.12 -6.65
N ARG A 67 7.17 -3.95 -7.14
CA ARG A 67 7.38 -4.83 -8.30
C ARG A 67 6.06 -5.06 -9.04
N GLY A 68 6.16 -5.58 -10.26
CA GLY A 68 5.03 -6.22 -10.92
C GLY A 68 4.65 -7.52 -10.19
N GLY A 69 3.35 -7.83 -10.17
CA GLY A 69 2.88 -9.15 -9.78
C GLY A 69 3.16 -10.16 -10.89
N ASP A 70 3.54 -11.38 -10.51
CA ASP A 70 3.59 -12.49 -11.44
C ASP A 70 2.17 -12.90 -11.87
N LEU A 71 2.07 -13.65 -12.97
CA LEU A 71 0.79 -14.02 -13.55
C LEU A 71 -0.10 -14.77 -12.55
N ALA A 72 0.46 -15.68 -11.77
CA ALA A 72 -0.28 -16.51 -10.83
C ALA A 72 -0.82 -15.69 -9.65
N GLY A 73 0.01 -14.84 -9.05
CA GLY A 73 -0.37 -13.96 -7.95
C GLY A 73 -1.41 -12.92 -8.38
N VAL A 74 -1.26 -12.34 -9.57
CA VAL A 74 -2.26 -11.39 -10.11
C VAL A 74 -3.60 -12.10 -10.35
N GLN A 75 -3.59 -13.27 -11.00
CA GLN A 75 -4.79 -14.09 -11.22
C GLN A 75 -5.47 -14.48 -9.91
N PHE A 76 -4.71 -14.88 -8.90
CA PHE A 76 -5.24 -15.21 -7.58
C PHE A 76 -6.06 -14.05 -7.00
N TRP A 77 -5.49 -12.85 -6.92
CA TRP A 77 -6.18 -11.69 -6.35
C TRP A 77 -7.38 -11.22 -7.19
N ILE A 78 -7.28 -11.32 -8.52
CA ILE A 78 -8.41 -11.04 -9.42
C ILE A 78 -9.57 -11.99 -9.09
N ASN A 79 -9.30 -13.29 -8.99
CA ASN A 79 -10.33 -14.30 -8.74
C ASN A 79 -10.96 -14.13 -7.35
N GLN A 80 -10.19 -13.76 -6.32
CA GLN A 80 -10.72 -13.45 -4.98
C GLN A 80 -11.72 -12.30 -5.00
N ILE A 81 -11.48 -11.27 -5.82
CA ILE A 81 -12.40 -10.13 -5.96
C ILE A 81 -13.59 -10.50 -6.86
N ALA A 82 -13.34 -11.19 -7.97
CA ALA A 82 -14.37 -11.56 -8.93
C ALA A 82 -15.40 -12.55 -8.37
N SER A 83 -14.99 -13.45 -7.47
CA SER A 83 -15.88 -14.39 -6.79
C SER A 83 -16.65 -13.76 -5.61
N GLY A 84 -16.35 -12.51 -5.26
CA GLY A 84 -16.90 -11.86 -4.07
C GLY A 84 -16.30 -12.34 -2.73
N ALA A 85 -15.34 -13.27 -2.76
CA ALA A 85 -14.67 -13.77 -1.55
C ALA A 85 -13.91 -12.67 -0.80
N ARG A 86 -13.43 -11.64 -1.51
CA ARG A 86 -12.78 -10.47 -0.91
C ARG A 86 -13.21 -9.18 -1.59
N THR A 87 -13.36 -8.14 -0.78
CA THR A 87 -13.49 -6.77 -1.28
C THR A 87 -12.13 -6.22 -1.71
N ARG A 88 -12.13 -5.17 -2.54
CA ARG A 88 -10.89 -4.44 -2.89
C ARG A 88 -10.13 -3.96 -1.65
N GLU A 89 -10.85 -3.50 -0.65
CA GLU A 89 -10.27 -3.05 0.62
C GLU A 89 -9.64 -4.21 1.40
N SER A 90 -10.30 -5.36 1.51
CA SER A 90 -9.72 -6.56 2.13
C SER A 90 -8.46 -7.02 1.40
N VAL A 91 -8.43 -6.93 0.07
CA VAL A 91 -7.21 -7.24 -0.69
C VAL A 91 -6.09 -6.24 -0.41
N ARG A 92 -6.38 -4.93 -0.35
CA ARG A 92 -5.37 -3.91 0.04
C ARG A 92 -4.74 -4.24 1.39
N GLN A 93 -5.57 -4.53 2.40
CA GLN A 93 -5.12 -4.93 3.74
C GLN A 93 -4.29 -6.22 3.71
N ALA A 94 -4.63 -7.17 2.85
CA ALA A 94 -3.83 -8.40 2.68
C ALA A 94 -2.44 -8.14 2.10
N PHE A 95 -2.27 -7.12 1.24
CA PHE A 95 -0.94 -6.70 0.77
C PHE A 95 -0.11 -6.08 1.90
N VAL A 96 -0.73 -5.25 2.76
CA VAL A 96 -0.04 -4.70 3.94
C VAL A 96 0.35 -5.80 4.91
N ALA A 97 -0.54 -6.76 5.16
CA ALA A 97 -0.26 -7.89 6.05
C ALA A 97 0.69 -8.96 5.45
N SER A 98 1.06 -8.84 4.17
CA SER A 98 1.85 -9.87 3.48
C SER A 98 3.26 -10.00 4.07
N PRO A 99 3.82 -11.22 4.15
CA PRO A 99 5.20 -11.42 4.63
C PRO A 99 6.24 -10.60 3.84
N GLU A 100 6.04 -10.43 2.54
CA GLU A 100 6.93 -9.62 1.69
C GLU A 100 6.89 -8.14 2.10
N PHE A 101 5.70 -7.58 2.35
CA PHE A 101 5.59 -6.20 2.83
C PHE A 101 6.17 -6.04 4.24
N GLN A 102 5.87 -6.96 5.15
CA GLN A 102 6.39 -6.92 6.51
C GLN A 102 7.91 -7.04 6.55
N SER A 103 8.53 -7.82 5.66
CA SER A 103 9.98 -7.86 5.51
C SER A 103 10.56 -6.51 5.09
N ARG A 104 9.85 -5.73 4.26
CA ARG A 104 10.28 -4.37 3.87
C ARG A 104 10.15 -3.39 5.04
N VAL A 105 9.07 -3.47 5.81
CA VAL A 105 8.88 -2.68 7.03
C VAL A 105 10.00 -2.97 8.03
N ALA A 106 10.30 -4.24 8.27
CA ALA A 106 11.40 -4.64 9.14
C ALA A 106 12.76 -4.10 8.66
N ALA A 107 13.04 -4.15 7.36
CA ALA A 107 14.28 -3.60 6.79
C ALA A 107 14.40 -2.08 7.00
N ILE A 108 13.30 -1.32 6.86
CA ILE A 108 13.27 0.12 7.12
C ILE A 108 13.55 0.41 8.60
N ILE A 109 12.88 -0.30 9.50
CA ILE A 109 13.06 -0.10 10.95
C ILE A 109 14.47 -0.48 11.39
N GLY A 110 15.06 -1.52 10.78
CA GLY A 110 16.44 -1.94 11.03
C GLY A 110 17.50 -0.89 10.68
N GLN A 111 17.17 0.14 9.89
CA GLN A 111 18.07 1.28 9.63
C GLN A 111 18.11 2.29 10.80
N GLY A 112 17.33 2.07 11.86
CA GLY A 112 17.22 2.98 13.00
C GLY A 112 16.19 4.10 12.80
N CYS A 113 16.02 4.91 13.83
CA CYS A 113 15.11 6.06 13.83
C CYS A 113 15.73 7.21 13.01
N LEU A 114 15.05 7.62 11.92
CA LEU A 114 15.44 8.78 11.12
C LEU A 114 14.55 9.98 11.49
N PRO A 115 15.08 11.01 12.16
CA PRO A 115 14.33 12.25 12.45
C PRO A 115 14.09 13.10 11.19
#